data_AF-A0A1H5WD71-F1
#
_entry.id   AF-A0A1H5WD71-F1
#
_cell.length_a   1.000
_cell.length_b   1.000
_cell.length_c   1.000
_cell.angle_alpha   90.00
_cell.angle_beta   90.00
_cell.angle_gamma   90.00
#
_symmetry.space_group_name_H-M   'P 1'
#
loop_
_entity.id
_entity.type
_entity.pdbx_description
1 polymer ?
#
loop_
_entity_poly.entity_id
_entity_poly.type
_entity_poly.pdbx_seq_one_letter_code
_entity_poly.pdbx_strand_id
1 'polypeptide(L)'
;MSPLGSILRNGRQAASSGRLKVEGSPGGQVYLRFGRVIAATTPASPGPESLLLRSGRVSEDDWNVAFSAGAPTGRVGPELVDRGSVGSAGLEVVCLMATFDALFAMALFGAGAGTMEPLGPGDLLPNLLVQPGIPIERLDRETARRLEIAAGWQEIGVTPQCRPAAARAAAESPIRPDALRQSVLAKANGRRTPRDIAFTLGQGLFVVMQEIADMAREGLVVTDPPPPSEDEPTLDDDSLRLPLLPRHNATASRPRGGEDPQE
;
A
#
# COMPACT_ATOMS: atom_id res chain seq x y z
N MET A 1 -23.72 -3.84 -9.39
CA MET A 1 -23.23 -2.45 -9.55
C MET A 1 -22.46 -2.10 -8.29
N SER A 2 -21.19 -1.70 -8.36
CA SER A 2 -20.42 -1.38 -7.15
C SER A 2 -20.82 -0.01 -6.55
N PRO A 3 -20.69 0.20 -5.23
CA PRO A 3 -20.89 1.52 -4.62
C PRO A 3 -20.00 2.60 -5.23
N LEU A 4 -18.76 2.25 -5.59
CA LEU A 4 -17.84 3.16 -6.27
C LEU A 4 -18.33 3.51 -7.69
N GLY A 5 -18.96 2.57 -8.38
CA GLY A 5 -19.53 2.77 -9.70
C GLY A 5 -20.64 3.82 -9.74
N SER A 6 -21.52 3.86 -8.72
CA SER A 6 -22.55 4.91 -8.63
C SER A 6 -21.92 6.28 -8.35
N ILE A 7 -20.93 6.35 -7.46
CA ILE A 7 -20.19 7.59 -7.15
C ILE A 7 -19.53 8.15 -8.42
N LEU A 8 -18.84 7.30 -9.20
CA LEU A 8 -18.20 7.70 -10.46
C LEU A 8 -19.21 8.21 -11.49
N ARG A 9 -20.35 7.52 -11.64
CA ARG A 9 -21.42 7.94 -12.57
C ARG A 9 -22.05 9.27 -12.17
N ASN A 10 -22.30 9.47 -10.88
CA ASN A 10 -22.85 10.73 -10.37
C ASN A 10 -21.86 11.88 -10.55
N GLY A 11 -20.57 11.64 -10.25
CA GLY A 11 -19.50 12.62 -10.50
C GLY A 11 -19.41 13.00 -11.98
N ARG A 12 -19.44 12.03 -12.89
CA ARG A 12 -19.45 12.27 -14.35
C ARG A 12 -20.66 13.10 -14.81
N GLN A 13 -21.84 12.88 -14.23
CA GLN A 13 -23.03 13.68 -14.55
C GLN A 13 -22.89 15.12 -14.09
N ALA A 14 -22.23 15.36 -12.96
CA ALA A 14 -21.93 16.71 -12.47
C ALA A 14 -20.87 17.42 -13.33
N ALA A 15 -19.80 16.72 -13.71
CA ALA A 15 -18.79 17.24 -14.63
C ALA A 15 -18.10 16.11 -15.40
N SER A 16 -17.93 16.29 -16.72
CA SER A 16 -17.21 15.31 -17.54
C SER A 16 -15.70 15.31 -17.31
N SER A 17 -15.14 16.38 -16.72
CA SER A 17 -13.72 16.48 -16.37
C SER A 17 -13.57 17.10 -14.99
N GLY A 18 -12.58 16.61 -14.23
CA GLY A 18 -12.23 17.15 -12.92
C GLY A 18 -11.64 16.08 -12.00
N ARG A 19 -11.61 16.37 -10.71
CA ARG A 19 -11.23 15.44 -9.64
C ARG A 19 -12.42 15.10 -8.77
N LEU A 20 -12.76 13.81 -8.71
CA LEU A 20 -13.72 13.26 -7.77
C LEU A 20 -12.97 12.85 -6.49
N LYS A 21 -13.22 13.57 -5.39
CA LYS A 21 -12.76 13.15 -4.06
C LYS A 21 -13.74 12.11 -3.52
N VAL A 22 -13.22 10.96 -3.12
CA VAL A 22 -13.98 9.86 -2.53
C VAL A 22 -13.63 9.80 -1.05
N GLU A 23 -14.62 9.96 -0.18
CA GLU A 23 -14.45 9.85 1.27
C GLU A 23 -14.24 8.39 1.69
N GLY A 24 -13.73 8.18 2.91
CA GLY A 24 -13.49 6.86 3.48
C GLY A 24 -12.23 6.81 4.34
N SER A 25 -12.01 5.67 4.99
CA SER A 25 -10.81 5.43 5.81
C SER A 25 -10.09 4.14 5.36
N PRO A 26 -9.25 4.22 4.31
CA PRO A 26 -8.95 5.41 3.52
C PRO A 26 -9.86 5.59 2.29
N GLY A 27 -10.15 6.86 1.98
CA GLY A 27 -10.74 7.28 0.71
C GLY A 27 -9.70 7.41 -0.40
N GLY A 28 -9.95 8.31 -1.35
CA GLY A 28 -9.02 8.57 -2.45
C GLY A 28 -9.50 9.64 -3.41
N GLN A 29 -8.79 9.76 -4.54
CA GLN A 29 -9.08 10.72 -5.59
C GLN A 29 -9.16 10.00 -6.93
N VAL A 30 -10.16 10.33 -7.73
CA VAL A 30 -10.33 9.83 -9.09
C VAL A 30 -10.33 11.00 -10.06
N TYR A 31 -9.49 10.94 -11.07
CA TYR A 31 -9.33 12.01 -12.05
C TYR A 31 -10.06 11.63 -13.33
N LEU A 32 -10.97 12.50 -13.77
CA LEU A 32 -11.78 12.33 -14.96
C LEU A 32 -11.37 13.35 -16.02
N ARG A 33 -11.35 12.90 -17.27
CA ARG A 33 -11.19 13.74 -18.46
C ARG A 33 -12.14 13.24 -19.54
N PHE A 34 -13.03 14.10 -20.01
CA PHE A 34 -14.03 13.78 -21.04
C PHE A 34 -14.86 12.52 -20.73
N GLY A 35 -15.27 12.36 -19.47
CA GLY A 35 -16.08 11.26 -18.97
C GLY A 35 -15.33 9.94 -18.77
N ARG A 36 -14.00 9.94 -18.93
CA ARG A 36 -13.13 8.77 -18.74
C ARG A 36 -12.22 8.99 -17.55
N VAL A 37 -11.92 7.93 -16.82
CA VAL A 37 -10.97 7.98 -15.71
C VAL A 37 -9.55 7.89 -16.27
N ILE A 38 -8.72 8.87 -15.93
CA ILE A 38 -7.31 8.94 -16.37
C ILE A 38 -6.33 8.56 -15.26
N ALA A 39 -6.75 8.61 -13.99
CA ALA A 39 -5.96 8.15 -12.85
C ALA A 39 -6.88 7.95 -11.63
N ALA A 40 -6.46 7.11 -10.71
CA ALA A 40 -7.02 7.02 -9.37
C ALA A 40 -5.89 6.86 -8.36
N THR A 41 -6.01 7.51 -7.20
CA THR A 41 -5.03 7.46 -6.12
C THR A 41 -5.73 7.21 -4.80
N THR A 42 -5.14 6.36 -3.97
CA THR A 42 -5.57 6.14 -2.59
C THR A 42 -4.33 5.72 -1.81
N PRO A 43 -4.20 6.12 -0.54
CA PRO A 43 -3.12 5.60 0.27
C PRO A 43 -3.23 4.08 0.45
N ALA A 44 -4.40 3.44 0.29
CA ALA A 44 -4.58 1.99 0.46
C ALA A 44 -3.91 1.09 -0.58
N SER A 45 -3.40 1.64 -1.69
CA SER A 45 -2.76 0.84 -2.74
C SER A 45 -1.59 1.57 -3.37
N PRO A 46 -0.58 0.85 -3.89
CA PRO A 46 0.54 1.48 -4.59
C PRO A 46 0.11 2.20 -5.87
N GLY A 47 0.53 3.46 -5.99
CA GLY A 47 0.41 4.23 -7.23
C GLY A 47 1.41 3.77 -8.30
N PRO A 48 1.28 4.27 -9.55
CA PRO A 48 2.13 3.83 -10.65
C PRO A 48 3.62 4.11 -10.43
N GLU A 49 3.97 5.23 -9.78
CA GLU A 49 5.36 5.52 -9.35
C GLU A 49 5.91 4.42 -8.43
N SER A 50 5.16 4.08 -7.38
CA SER A 50 5.55 3.02 -6.45
C SER A 50 5.71 1.68 -7.16
N LEU A 51 4.81 1.35 -8.09
CA LEU A 51 4.91 0.12 -8.88
C LEU A 51 6.18 0.12 -9.76
N LEU A 52 6.50 1.23 -10.46
CA LEU A 52 7.68 1.32 -11.31
C LEU A 52 8.99 1.19 -10.51
N LEU A 53 9.11 1.97 -9.43
CA LEU A 53 10.31 2.03 -8.61
C LEU A 53 10.53 0.75 -7.80
N ARG A 54 9.52 0.30 -7.05
CA ARG A 54 9.68 -0.84 -6.12
C ARG A 54 9.80 -2.18 -6.82
N SER A 55 9.30 -2.29 -8.06
CA SER A 55 9.54 -3.48 -8.88
C SER A 55 10.87 -3.47 -9.63
N GLY A 56 11.64 -2.36 -9.57
CA GLY A 56 12.91 -2.22 -10.28
C GLY A 56 12.76 -2.01 -11.79
N ARG A 57 11.55 -1.70 -12.29
CA ARG A 57 11.32 -1.40 -13.72
C ARG A 57 11.93 -0.07 -14.13
N VAL A 58 12.01 0.88 -13.20
CA VAL A 58 12.64 2.19 -13.37
C VAL A 58 13.54 2.42 -12.16
N SER A 59 14.77 2.88 -12.39
CA SER A 59 15.68 3.24 -11.30
C SER A 59 15.27 4.57 -10.64
N GLU A 60 15.69 4.81 -9.41
CA GLU A 60 15.41 6.09 -8.74
C GLU A 60 16.05 7.27 -9.49
N ASP A 61 17.25 7.10 -10.05
CA ASP A 61 17.94 8.12 -10.83
C ASP A 61 17.19 8.47 -12.12
N ASP A 62 16.77 7.46 -12.87
CA ASP A 62 15.98 7.65 -14.10
C ASP A 62 14.64 8.34 -13.80
N TRP A 63 13.99 7.94 -12.72
CA TRP A 63 12.76 8.58 -12.26
C TRP A 63 12.98 10.05 -11.92
N ASN A 64 14.00 10.37 -11.12
CA ASN A 64 14.28 11.73 -10.70
C ASN A 64 14.57 12.64 -11.90
N VAL A 65 15.36 12.17 -12.86
CA VAL A 65 15.68 12.90 -14.09
C VAL A 65 14.40 13.17 -14.90
N ALA A 66 13.58 12.14 -15.14
CA ALA A 66 12.33 12.29 -15.88
C ALA A 66 11.30 13.16 -15.14
N PHE A 67 11.25 13.05 -13.81
CA PHE A 67 10.37 13.85 -12.96
C PHE A 67 10.75 15.32 -13.00
N SER A 68 12.03 15.65 -12.80
CA SER A 68 12.51 17.05 -12.85
C SER A 68 12.24 17.71 -14.20
N ALA A 69 12.38 16.97 -15.31
CA ALA A 69 12.09 17.48 -16.64
C ALA A 69 10.57 17.58 -16.92
N GLY A 70 9.81 16.57 -16.51
CA GLY A 70 8.43 16.39 -16.94
C GLY A 70 7.37 16.96 -16.01
N ALA A 71 7.57 16.97 -14.69
CA ALA A 71 6.54 17.32 -13.71
C ALA A 71 5.95 18.74 -13.91
N PRO A 72 6.73 19.79 -14.19
CA PRO A 72 6.19 21.14 -14.42
C PRO A 72 5.21 21.24 -15.60
N THR A 73 5.28 20.30 -16.54
CA THR A 73 4.44 20.28 -17.76
C THR A 73 3.53 19.06 -17.84
N GLY A 74 3.45 18.24 -16.79
CA GLY A 74 2.66 17.01 -16.79
C GLY A 74 3.18 15.93 -17.76
N ARG A 75 4.48 15.95 -18.04
CA ARG A 75 5.16 15.11 -19.04
C ARG A 75 6.04 14.01 -18.46
N VAL A 76 5.93 13.66 -17.18
CA VAL A 76 6.76 12.63 -16.55
C VAL A 76 6.68 11.29 -17.30
N GLY A 77 5.47 10.84 -17.67
CA GLY A 77 5.30 9.61 -18.46
C GLY A 77 6.02 9.63 -19.81
N PRO A 78 5.78 10.63 -20.68
CA PRO A 78 6.55 10.83 -21.91
C PRO A 78 8.07 10.90 -21.69
N GLU A 79 8.55 11.63 -20.68
CA GLU A 79 9.99 11.73 -20.38
C GLU A 79 10.60 10.36 -20.05
N LEU A 80 9.91 9.52 -19.27
CA LEU A 80 10.37 8.16 -18.97
C LEU A 80 10.45 7.27 -20.23
N VAL A 81 9.54 7.48 -21.19
CA VAL A 81 9.51 6.72 -22.45
C VAL A 81 10.58 7.21 -23.41
N ASP A 82 10.68 8.53 -23.60
CA ASP A 82 11.62 9.16 -24.53
C ASP A 82 13.08 8.88 -24.11
N ARG A 83 13.33 8.70 -22.82
CA ARG A 83 14.64 8.32 -22.25
C ARG A 83 14.91 6.81 -22.24
N GLY A 84 13.92 6.00 -22.61
CA GLY A 84 14.04 4.54 -22.61
C GLY A 84 14.00 3.88 -21.23
N SER A 85 13.67 4.63 -20.17
CA SER A 85 13.56 4.09 -18.80
C SER A 85 12.41 3.08 -18.66
N VAL A 86 11.34 3.24 -19.46
CA VAL A 86 10.26 2.25 -19.59
C VAL A 86 9.62 2.36 -20.99
N GLY A 87 9.21 1.23 -21.57
CA GLY A 87 8.45 1.24 -22.81
C GLY A 87 7.03 1.80 -22.64
N SER A 88 6.48 2.43 -23.68
CA SER A 88 5.13 3.04 -23.64
C SER A 88 4.04 2.05 -23.22
N ALA A 89 4.03 0.85 -23.79
CA ALA A 89 3.06 -0.19 -23.43
C ALA A 89 3.21 -0.67 -21.98
N GLY A 90 4.47 -0.79 -21.50
CA GLY A 90 4.74 -1.16 -20.12
C GLY A 90 4.24 -0.10 -19.14
N LEU A 91 4.46 1.18 -19.45
CA LEU A 91 3.95 2.29 -18.66
C LEU A 91 2.42 2.32 -18.62
N GLU A 92 1.77 2.10 -19.77
CA GLU A 92 0.31 2.06 -19.86
C GLU A 92 -0.28 0.95 -18.98
N VAL A 93 0.31 -0.26 -19.03
CA VAL A 93 -0.10 -1.39 -18.18
C VAL A 93 0.04 -1.04 -16.71
N VAL A 94 1.15 -0.43 -16.29
CA VAL A 94 1.37 -0.04 -14.88
C VAL A 94 0.35 0.99 -14.42
N CYS A 95 0.08 2.03 -15.23
CA CYS A 95 -0.92 3.05 -14.91
C CYS A 95 -2.33 2.45 -14.80
N LEU A 96 -2.66 1.52 -15.71
CA LEU A 96 -3.93 0.81 -15.72
C LEU A 96 -4.09 -0.05 -14.46
N MET A 97 -3.07 -0.82 -14.12
CA MET A 97 -3.05 -1.68 -12.93
C MET A 97 -3.22 -0.85 -11.65
N ALA A 98 -2.45 0.23 -11.48
CA ALA A 98 -2.56 1.12 -10.33
C ALA A 98 -3.96 1.76 -10.22
N THR A 99 -4.55 2.15 -11.35
CA THR A 99 -5.90 2.74 -11.36
C THR A 99 -6.96 1.74 -10.92
N PHE A 100 -6.94 0.50 -11.45
CA PHE A 100 -7.87 -0.53 -11.02
C PHE A 100 -7.67 -0.89 -9.54
N ASP A 101 -6.42 -0.98 -9.10
CA ASP A 101 -6.09 -1.35 -7.73
C ASP A 101 -6.50 -0.27 -6.73
N ALA A 102 -6.35 1.01 -7.08
CA ALA A 102 -6.83 2.13 -6.27
C ALA A 102 -8.35 2.11 -6.09
N LEU A 103 -9.10 1.87 -7.16
CA LEU A 103 -10.56 1.79 -7.11
C LEU A 103 -11.02 0.55 -6.32
N PHE A 104 -10.39 -0.60 -6.55
CA PHE A 104 -10.61 -1.81 -5.76
C PHE A 104 -10.36 -1.54 -4.28
N ALA A 105 -9.23 -0.95 -3.92
CA ALA A 105 -8.86 -0.64 -2.55
C ALA A 105 -9.85 0.33 -1.91
N MET A 106 -10.20 1.44 -2.56
CA MET A 106 -11.23 2.36 -2.03
C MET A 106 -12.55 1.63 -1.74
N ALA A 107 -13.01 0.79 -2.66
CA ALA A 107 -14.25 0.05 -2.46
C ALA A 107 -14.15 -1.02 -1.36
N LEU A 108 -13.01 -1.72 -1.28
CA LEU A 108 -12.72 -2.76 -0.30
C LEU A 108 -12.68 -2.22 1.13
N PHE A 109 -12.17 -1.00 1.32
CA PHE A 109 -12.13 -0.31 2.61
C PHE A 109 -13.40 0.49 2.93
N GLY A 110 -14.45 0.38 2.10
CA GLY A 110 -15.73 1.06 2.32
C GLY A 110 -15.73 2.52 1.89
N ALA A 111 -15.66 2.76 0.57
CA ALA A 111 -15.78 4.10 -0.02
C ALA A 111 -17.07 4.82 0.43
N GLY A 112 -16.91 6.05 0.92
CA GLY A 112 -17.97 6.95 1.37
C GLY A 112 -18.52 7.82 0.23
N ALA A 113 -19.05 9.00 0.56
CA ALA A 113 -19.58 9.92 -0.43
C ALA A 113 -18.49 10.42 -1.39
N GLY A 114 -18.93 10.88 -2.57
CA GLY A 114 -18.03 11.48 -3.56
C GLY A 114 -18.40 12.92 -3.91
N THR A 115 -17.41 13.80 -3.94
CA THR A 115 -17.57 15.20 -4.32
C THR A 115 -16.76 15.50 -5.58
N MET A 116 -17.45 15.95 -6.62
CA MET A 116 -16.84 16.33 -7.90
C MET A 116 -16.32 17.76 -7.82
N GLU A 117 -15.02 17.94 -8.03
CA GLU A 117 -14.37 19.24 -8.09
C GLU A 117 -13.87 19.50 -9.52
N PRO A 118 -14.26 20.62 -10.16
CA PRO A 118 -13.62 21.05 -11.40
C PRO A 118 -12.12 21.25 -11.19
N LEU A 119 -11.31 20.88 -12.18
CA LEU A 119 -9.90 21.23 -12.20
C LEU A 119 -9.75 22.59 -12.87
N GLY A 120 -9.19 23.56 -12.13
CA GLY A 120 -8.93 24.92 -12.60
C GLY A 120 -7.57 25.08 -13.28
N PRO A 121 -7.31 26.26 -13.87
CA PRO A 121 -6.00 26.61 -14.39
C PRO A 121 -4.95 26.58 -13.27
N GLY A 122 -4.01 25.63 -13.35
CA GLY A 122 -2.96 25.44 -12.35
C GLY A 122 -3.13 24.22 -11.44
N ASP A 123 -4.28 23.54 -11.47
CA ASP A 123 -4.42 22.27 -10.77
C ASP A 123 -3.54 21.19 -11.43
N LEU A 124 -2.67 20.57 -10.62
CA LEU A 124 -1.79 19.51 -11.08
C LEU A 124 -2.54 18.19 -11.17
N LEU A 125 -2.45 17.57 -12.35
CA LEU A 125 -2.83 16.17 -12.54
C LEU A 125 -1.75 15.25 -11.94
N PRO A 126 -2.08 13.98 -11.63
CA PRO A 126 -1.08 12.98 -11.33
C PRO A 126 -0.05 12.87 -12.47
N ASN A 127 1.21 12.65 -12.11
CA ASN A 127 2.33 12.62 -13.05
C ASN A 127 2.22 11.52 -14.12
N LEU A 128 1.55 10.43 -13.79
CA LEU A 128 1.35 9.27 -14.65
C LEU A 128 -0.14 9.03 -14.84
N LEU A 129 -0.56 8.94 -16.09
CA LEU A 129 -1.96 8.90 -16.51
C LEU A 129 -2.19 7.75 -17.47
N VAL A 130 -3.37 7.16 -17.39
CA VAL A 130 -3.88 6.22 -18.39
C VAL A 130 -4.36 7.00 -19.62
N GLN A 131 -3.82 6.68 -20.80
CA GLN A 131 -4.24 7.27 -22.08
C GLN A 131 -4.96 6.21 -22.93
N PRO A 132 -6.08 6.54 -23.61
CA PRO A 132 -6.82 7.82 -23.55
C PRO A 132 -7.69 7.99 -22.29
N GLY A 133 -7.70 6.99 -21.40
CA GLY A 133 -8.54 6.94 -20.20
C GLY A 133 -9.56 5.81 -20.27
N ILE A 134 -9.99 5.32 -19.11
CA ILE A 134 -10.81 4.13 -18.95
C ILE A 134 -12.30 4.50 -18.84
N PRO A 135 -13.19 3.83 -19.59
CA PRO A 135 -14.63 3.98 -19.39
C PRO A 135 -15.04 3.58 -17.97
N ILE A 136 -15.92 4.37 -17.35
CA ILE A 136 -16.42 4.11 -15.98
C ILE A 136 -17.08 2.73 -15.90
N GLU A 137 -17.75 2.29 -16.95
CA GLU A 137 -18.45 1.01 -17.03
C GLU A 137 -17.47 -0.18 -17.03
N ARG A 138 -16.25 0.01 -17.56
CA ARG A 138 -15.18 -1.00 -17.45
C ARG A 138 -14.63 -1.05 -16.02
N LEU A 139 -14.43 0.10 -15.39
CA LEU A 139 -13.94 0.20 -14.01
C LEU A 139 -14.93 -0.39 -13.01
N ASP A 140 -16.22 -0.08 -13.14
CA ASP A 140 -17.27 -0.60 -12.28
C ASP A 140 -17.37 -2.13 -12.37
N ARG A 141 -17.34 -2.70 -13.58
CA ARG A 141 -17.35 -4.16 -13.78
C ARG A 141 -16.13 -4.84 -13.15
N GLU A 142 -14.93 -4.31 -13.39
CA GLU A 142 -13.71 -4.90 -12.83
C GLU A 142 -13.65 -4.75 -11.31
N THR A 143 -14.05 -3.59 -10.78
CA THR A 143 -14.10 -3.37 -9.33
C THR A 143 -15.09 -4.33 -8.67
N ALA A 144 -16.29 -4.49 -9.24
CA ALA A 144 -17.29 -5.44 -8.74
C ALA A 144 -16.77 -6.89 -8.77
N ARG A 145 -16.15 -7.31 -9.88
CA ARG A 145 -15.55 -8.64 -10.00
C ARG A 145 -14.49 -8.89 -8.92
N ARG A 146 -13.59 -7.93 -8.69
CA ARG A 146 -12.54 -8.07 -7.67
C ARG A 146 -13.10 -8.12 -6.25
N LEU A 147 -14.16 -7.35 -5.97
CA LEU A 147 -14.85 -7.40 -4.67
C LEU A 147 -15.56 -8.74 -4.44
N GLU A 148 -16.17 -9.31 -5.47
CA GLU A 148 -16.80 -10.64 -5.39
C GLU A 148 -15.76 -11.72 -5.08
N ILE A 149 -14.60 -11.68 -5.75
CA ILE A 149 -13.49 -12.57 -5.45
C ILE A 149 -12.99 -12.35 -4.01
N ALA A 150 -12.83 -11.08 -3.60
CA ALA A 150 -12.34 -10.74 -2.26
C ALA A 150 -13.30 -11.13 -1.13
N ALA A 151 -14.61 -11.17 -1.39
CA ALA A 151 -15.58 -11.66 -0.41
C ALA A 151 -15.30 -13.13 -0.03
N GLY A 152 -14.97 -13.98 -1.00
CA GLY A 152 -14.60 -15.38 -0.74
C GLY A 152 -13.25 -15.55 -0.01
N TRP A 153 -12.40 -14.52 0.01
CA TRP A 153 -11.16 -14.53 0.78
C TRP A 153 -11.39 -14.23 2.27
N GLN A 154 -12.43 -13.46 2.60
CA GLN A 154 -12.77 -13.13 3.98
C GLN A 154 -13.20 -14.37 4.78
N GLU A 155 -13.87 -15.33 4.13
CA GLU A 155 -14.28 -16.60 4.73
C GLU A 155 -13.11 -17.44 5.25
N ILE A 156 -11.92 -17.26 4.68
CA ILE A 156 -10.67 -17.92 5.09
C ILE A 156 -9.73 -16.98 5.86
N GLY A 157 -10.27 -15.87 6.39
CA GLY A 157 -9.54 -14.93 7.23
C GLY A 157 -8.60 -13.97 6.50
N VAL A 158 -8.61 -13.94 5.16
CA VAL A 158 -7.82 -12.97 4.39
C VAL A 158 -8.62 -11.69 4.23
N THR A 159 -8.27 -10.70 5.05
CA THR A 159 -8.88 -9.37 5.06
C THR A 159 -7.83 -8.30 4.72
N PRO A 160 -8.23 -7.07 4.38
CA PRO A 160 -7.26 -6.00 4.13
C PRO A 160 -6.42 -5.64 5.38
N GLN A 161 -6.88 -6.04 6.57
CA GLN A 161 -6.25 -5.76 7.86
C GLN A 161 -5.52 -6.97 8.47
N CYS A 162 -5.67 -8.16 7.89
CA CYS A 162 -5.00 -9.35 8.41
C CYS A 162 -3.47 -9.17 8.38
N ARG A 163 -2.77 -9.91 9.22
CA ARG A 163 -1.31 -9.88 9.30
C ARG A 163 -0.75 -11.26 9.01
N PRO A 164 -0.59 -11.63 7.72
CA PRO A 164 -0.14 -12.96 7.34
C PRO A 164 1.23 -13.29 7.93
N ALA A 165 1.38 -14.50 8.44
CA ALA A 165 2.63 -15.11 8.87
C ALA A 165 2.87 -16.43 8.13
N ALA A 166 4.10 -16.65 7.66
CA ALA A 166 4.51 -17.93 7.09
C ALA A 166 4.30 -19.07 8.11
N ALA A 167 3.64 -20.14 7.69
CA ALA A 167 3.47 -21.33 8.51
C ALA A 167 4.80 -22.08 8.64
N ARG A 168 5.06 -22.68 9.81
CA ARG A 168 6.32 -23.39 10.10
C ARG A 168 6.57 -24.57 9.12
N ALA A 169 5.49 -25.21 8.66
CA ALA A 169 5.54 -26.28 7.65
C ALA A 169 5.85 -25.79 6.21
N ALA A 170 5.74 -24.50 5.92
CA ALA A 170 6.06 -23.94 4.62
C ALA A 170 7.57 -23.96 4.30
N ALA A 171 8.42 -24.13 5.33
CA ALA A 171 9.88 -24.22 5.19
C ALA A 171 10.35 -25.50 4.45
N GLU A 172 9.47 -26.49 4.27
CA GLU A 172 9.83 -27.84 3.79
C GLU A 172 9.24 -28.18 2.40
N SER A 173 8.60 -27.24 1.71
CA SER A 173 7.98 -27.54 0.39
C SER A 173 9.02 -27.68 -0.73
N PRO A 174 9.06 -28.81 -1.47
CA PRO A 174 10.05 -29.07 -2.51
C PRO A 174 9.77 -28.39 -3.86
N ILE A 175 8.60 -27.76 -4.03
CA ILE A 175 8.22 -27.06 -5.26
C ILE A 175 8.73 -25.62 -5.16
N ARG A 176 9.58 -25.18 -6.10
CA ARG A 176 10.00 -23.76 -6.17
C ARG A 176 8.76 -22.89 -6.41
N PRO A 177 8.37 -22.03 -5.46
CA PRO A 177 7.20 -21.18 -5.64
C PRO A 177 7.46 -20.16 -6.76
N ASP A 178 6.41 -19.62 -7.38
CA ASP A 178 6.55 -18.47 -8.28
C ASP A 178 7.27 -17.30 -7.58
N ALA A 179 7.96 -16.43 -8.34
CA ALA A 179 8.80 -15.37 -7.77
C ALA A 179 7.99 -14.40 -6.89
N LEU A 180 6.74 -14.10 -7.27
CA LEU A 180 5.84 -13.30 -6.45
C LEU A 180 5.50 -14.02 -5.15
N ARG A 181 5.10 -15.29 -5.23
CA ARG A 181 4.77 -16.12 -4.06
C ARG A 181 5.91 -16.16 -3.05
N GLN A 182 7.14 -16.41 -3.49
CA GLN A 182 8.32 -16.38 -2.62
C GLN A 182 8.50 -15.00 -1.95
N SER A 183 8.31 -13.93 -2.73
CA SER A 183 8.46 -12.56 -2.23
C SER A 183 7.38 -12.20 -1.20
N VAL A 184 6.13 -12.62 -1.40
CA VAL A 184 5.04 -12.42 -0.43
C VAL A 184 5.31 -13.23 0.84
N LEU A 185 5.67 -14.51 0.71
CA LEU A 185 5.98 -15.37 1.85
C LEU A 185 7.13 -14.80 2.70
N ALA A 186 8.19 -14.28 2.06
CA ALA A 186 9.30 -13.63 2.73
C ALA A 186 8.92 -12.33 3.48
N LYS A 187 7.76 -11.73 3.19
CA LYS A 187 7.22 -10.56 3.90
C LYS A 187 6.06 -10.89 4.85
N ALA A 188 5.54 -12.11 4.81
CA ALA A 188 4.48 -12.61 5.70
C ALA A 188 5.07 -12.95 7.08
N ASN A 189 5.22 -11.95 7.93
CA ASN A 189 5.88 -12.05 9.23
C ASN A 189 4.94 -11.81 10.44
N GLY A 190 3.63 -11.84 10.25
CA GLY A 190 2.64 -11.58 11.30
C GLY A 190 2.51 -10.09 11.67
N ARG A 191 3.27 -9.19 11.04
CA ARG A 191 3.26 -7.75 11.37
C ARG A 191 2.77 -6.87 10.23
N ARG A 192 3.00 -7.26 8.99
CA ARG A 192 2.65 -6.47 7.80
C ARG A 192 1.25 -6.81 7.31
N THR A 193 0.48 -5.80 6.95
CA THR A 193 -0.80 -5.98 6.25
C THR A 193 -0.57 -6.30 4.77
N PRO A 194 -1.57 -6.82 4.02
CA PRO A 194 -1.48 -6.97 2.57
C PRO A 194 -1.07 -5.67 1.86
N ARG A 195 -1.56 -4.53 2.35
CA ARG A 195 -1.16 -3.19 1.87
C ARG A 195 0.33 -2.94 2.06
N ASP A 196 0.88 -3.20 3.24
CA ASP A 196 2.32 -2.99 3.52
C ASP A 196 3.20 -3.88 2.62
N ILE A 197 2.77 -5.12 2.39
CA ILE A 197 3.43 -6.07 1.49
C ILE A 197 3.38 -5.54 0.06
N ALA A 198 2.21 -5.11 -0.43
CA ALA A 198 2.02 -4.53 -1.75
C ALA A 198 2.95 -3.34 -2.02
N PHE A 199 3.02 -2.37 -1.09
CA PHE A 199 3.94 -1.23 -1.18
C PHE A 199 5.40 -1.65 -1.16
N THR A 200 5.76 -2.64 -0.34
CA THR A 200 7.15 -3.13 -0.26
C THR A 200 7.58 -3.77 -1.58
N LEU A 201 6.71 -4.57 -2.20
CA LEU A 201 7.03 -5.37 -3.38
C LEU A 201 6.79 -4.65 -4.70
N GLY A 202 6.16 -3.47 -4.68
CA GLY A 202 5.74 -2.80 -5.92
C GLY A 202 4.68 -3.59 -6.69
N GLN A 203 3.71 -4.14 -5.96
CA GLN A 203 2.63 -4.96 -6.51
C GLN A 203 1.26 -4.34 -6.18
N GLY A 204 0.24 -4.64 -6.97
CA GLY A 204 -1.13 -4.25 -6.64
C GLY A 204 -1.64 -5.00 -5.39
N LEU A 205 -2.41 -4.32 -4.54
CA LEU A 205 -3.08 -4.88 -3.38
C LEU A 205 -3.92 -6.11 -3.74
N PHE A 206 -4.70 -6.05 -4.82
CA PHE A 206 -5.53 -7.19 -5.25
C PHE A 206 -4.68 -8.44 -5.52
N VAL A 207 -3.55 -8.25 -6.21
CA VAL A 207 -2.62 -9.35 -6.56
C VAL A 207 -2.01 -9.95 -5.30
N VAL A 208 -1.57 -9.10 -4.36
CA VAL A 208 -1.00 -9.58 -3.09
C VAL A 208 -2.03 -10.30 -2.22
N MET A 209 -3.26 -9.78 -2.14
CA MET A 209 -4.33 -10.45 -1.39
C MET A 209 -4.72 -11.80 -2.01
N GLN A 210 -4.76 -11.88 -3.34
CA GLN A 210 -5.00 -13.16 -4.03
C GLN A 210 -3.90 -14.17 -3.70
N GLU A 211 -2.63 -13.76 -3.77
CA GLU A 211 -1.51 -14.64 -3.44
C GLU A 211 -1.54 -15.11 -1.97
N ILE A 212 -1.91 -14.21 -1.03
CA ILE A 212 -2.11 -14.58 0.38
C ILE A 212 -3.25 -15.58 0.53
N ALA A 213 -4.36 -15.39 -0.18
CA ALA A 213 -5.51 -16.30 -0.14
C ALA A 213 -5.17 -17.69 -0.70
N ASP A 214 -4.42 -17.76 -1.79
CA ASP A 214 -3.97 -19.02 -2.37
C ASP A 214 -3.00 -19.74 -1.41
N MET A 215 -2.04 -19.03 -0.83
CA MET A 215 -1.15 -19.59 0.20
C MET A 215 -1.86 -20.01 1.47
N ALA A 216 -2.90 -19.28 1.90
CA ALA A 216 -3.69 -19.64 3.08
C ALA A 216 -4.48 -20.94 2.85
N ARG A 217 -5.06 -21.13 1.67
CA ARG A 217 -5.73 -22.39 1.28
C ARG A 217 -4.77 -23.58 1.25
N GLU A 218 -3.52 -23.33 0.85
CA GLU A 218 -2.45 -24.33 0.86
C GLU A 218 -1.82 -24.56 2.24
N GLY A 219 -2.24 -23.80 3.27
CA GLY A 219 -1.68 -23.90 4.63
C GLY A 219 -0.26 -23.34 4.76
N LEU A 220 0.22 -22.56 3.78
CA LEU A 220 1.55 -21.95 3.78
C LEU A 220 1.60 -20.66 4.61
N VAL A 221 0.45 -20.03 4.86
CA VAL A 221 0.31 -18.78 5.61
C VAL A 221 -0.86 -18.88 6.58
N VAL A 222 -0.69 -18.34 7.79
CA VAL A 222 -1.74 -18.07 8.77
C VAL A 222 -2.05 -16.58 8.75
N THR A 223 -3.31 -16.19 8.65
CA THR A 223 -3.69 -14.79 8.35
C THR A 223 -3.67 -13.87 9.55
N ASP A 224 -4.00 -14.37 10.75
CA ASP A 224 -3.87 -13.64 12.01
C ASP A 224 -3.33 -14.63 13.07
N PRO A 225 -2.01 -14.84 13.12
CA PRO A 225 -1.42 -15.76 14.09
C PRO A 225 -1.72 -15.27 15.52
N PRO A 226 -1.91 -16.17 16.49
CA PRO A 226 -2.04 -15.77 17.89
C PRO A 226 -0.80 -14.97 18.31
N PRO A 227 -0.94 -14.01 19.24
CA PRO A 227 0.22 -13.32 19.80
C PRO A 227 1.21 -14.37 20.34
N PRO A 228 2.52 -14.14 20.23
CA PRO A 228 3.51 -15.06 20.79
C PRO A 228 3.18 -15.26 22.27
N SER A 229 2.98 -16.52 22.67
CA SER A 229 2.78 -16.86 24.07
C SER A 229 4.02 -16.46 24.86
N GLU A 230 3.85 -15.69 25.94
CA GLU A 230 4.93 -15.35 26.88
C GLU A 230 5.52 -16.59 27.58
N ASP A 231 4.94 -17.77 27.35
CA ASP A 231 5.27 -19.06 27.97
C ASP A 231 6.20 -19.97 27.14
N GLU A 232 6.88 -19.48 26.09
CA GLU A 232 8.02 -20.22 25.56
C GLU A 232 9.27 -19.88 26.39
N PRO A 233 9.70 -20.74 27.34
CA PRO A 233 11.00 -20.56 27.94
C PRO A 233 12.03 -20.66 26.82
N THR A 234 12.73 -19.56 26.56
CA THR A 234 14.00 -19.59 25.84
C THR A 234 14.88 -20.63 26.51
N LEU A 235 15.02 -21.78 25.86
CA LEU A 235 16.02 -22.77 26.21
C LEU A 235 17.38 -22.11 26.02
N ASP A 236 18.00 -21.80 27.16
CA ASP A 236 19.43 -21.63 27.42
C ASP A 236 20.24 -20.82 26.41
N ASP A 237 20.45 -19.53 26.73
CA ASP A 237 21.77 -18.93 26.56
C ASP A 237 22.38 -18.69 27.95
N ASP A 238 22.93 -19.77 28.51
CA ASP A 238 23.85 -19.72 29.66
C ASP A 238 25.20 -19.18 29.21
N SER A 239 25.22 -17.94 28.72
CA SER A 239 26.46 -17.24 28.39
C SER A 239 26.23 -15.73 28.45
N LEU A 240 26.41 -15.16 29.64
CA LEU A 240 26.99 -13.83 29.93
C LEU A 240 26.43 -13.30 31.26
N ARG A 241 26.85 -13.94 32.36
CA ARG A 241 26.87 -13.27 33.66
C ARG A 241 27.87 -12.11 33.59
N LEU A 242 27.39 -10.90 33.34
CA LEU A 242 28.15 -9.69 33.64
C LEU A 242 28.20 -9.51 35.16
N PRO A 243 29.39 -9.32 35.77
CA PRO A 243 29.48 -9.10 37.21
C PRO A 243 28.83 -7.76 37.58
N LEU A 244 27.94 -7.83 38.58
CA LEU A 244 27.27 -6.69 39.21
C LEU A 244 28.32 -5.69 39.72
N LEU A 245 28.30 -4.46 39.17
CA LEU A 245 29.05 -3.35 39.74
C LEU A 245 28.44 -2.93 41.09
N PRO A 246 29.25 -2.52 42.09
CA PRO A 246 28.76 -2.17 43.41
C PRO A 246 27.89 -0.90 43.37
N ARG A 247 26.70 -0.97 43.97
CA ARG A 247 25.86 0.21 44.22
C ARG A 247 26.46 1.04 45.35
N HIS A 248 26.90 2.26 45.03
CA HIS A 248 27.29 3.23 46.03
C HIS A 248 26.04 3.74 46.77
N ASN A 249 25.96 3.45 48.07
CA ASN A 249 24.97 4.03 48.97
C ASN A 249 25.25 5.52 49.14
N ALA A 250 24.33 6.37 48.69
CA ALA A 250 24.29 7.78 49.10
C ALA A 250 23.48 7.88 50.40
N THR A 251 24.18 7.78 51.52
CA THR A 251 23.66 8.11 52.85
C THR A 251 23.37 9.60 52.95
N ALA A 252 22.14 9.92 53.32
CA ALA A 252 21.72 11.23 53.76
C ALA A 252 22.55 11.71 54.96
N SER A 253 22.91 12.99 54.97
CA SER A 253 23.31 13.71 56.17
C SER A 253 22.91 15.18 56.05
N ARG A 254 21.87 15.55 56.81
CA ARG A 254 21.66 16.88 57.37
C ARG A 254 22.07 16.77 58.84
N PRO A 255 22.60 17.82 59.51
CA PRO A 255 21.72 18.91 59.94
C PRO A 255 22.32 20.33 60.15
N ARG A 256 21.40 21.30 60.11
CA ARG A 256 21.17 22.51 60.95
C ARG A 256 22.24 23.57 61.23
N GLY A 257 21.78 24.82 61.03
CA GLY A 257 22.01 26.02 61.87
C GLY A 257 23.27 26.81 61.51
N GLY A 258 23.29 28.13 61.36
CA GLY A 258 22.32 29.21 61.54
C GLY A 258 23.04 30.54 61.24
N GLU A 259 22.28 31.64 61.29
CA GLU A 259 22.71 33.05 61.40
C GLU A 259 23.15 33.82 60.11
N ASP A 260 22.28 34.76 59.75
CA ASP A 260 22.49 36.09 59.11
C ASP A 260 23.48 36.99 59.93
N PRO A 261 23.87 38.23 59.54
CA PRO A 261 23.66 39.00 58.29
C PRO A 261 24.88 39.86 57.82
N GLN A 262 24.64 40.74 56.81
CA GLN A 262 25.40 41.94 56.36
C GLN A 262 26.60 41.67 55.42
N GLU A 263 26.64 42.20 54.20
CA GLU A 263 26.69 43.63 53.79
C GLU A 263 26.08 43.87 52.40
#